data_AF-A0A2V1BJF3-F1
#
_entry.id   AF-A0A2V1BJF3-F1
#
_cell.length_a   1.000
_cell.length_b   1.000
_cell.length_c   1.000
_cell.angle_alpha   90.00
_cell.angle_beta   90.00
_cell.angle_gamma   90.00
#
_symmetry.space_group_name_H-M   'P 1'
#
loop_
_entity.id
_entity.type
_entity.pdbx_description
1 polymer ?
#
loop_
_entity_poly.entity_id
_entity_poly.type
_entity_poly.pdbx_seq_one_letter_code
_entity_poly.pdbx_strand_id
1 'polypeptide(L)'
;NLSVRRYLKCFHPILPMIHAATFQPTTENRLLLISIASVGSLFLGSQAAVKRGRRIFEGLNKVILMSDQFIGHTSDPIVAMIQAAIIGQTFAVLSGDAKHLAMFDSYHGSLISFARREGMFETRPEMKSPEAASDEELDNAWREWARQEQLRRVVLALHIHDAELSFLYHRDSLLKHRRSENETLETSLAFNATTARDWEACLKTEQEPQVETGGLHRQRPVDTFALYVKLEAIGVLIADDRRQGCLETTFTSYEESLLRWYNSFTRNQPADQHDELCLPPLWHWTFMNLLVDLDKIESSIGRDGPERGYQALEYVTTWASTKDAARCMMHAFMLQKRLEALKFDDSPAIHVPRITFAAAIVSYCFITYGPGNDPQNGPSNLFDTTAPEVRVLGVDIKQLAYISRLTWNRNAASSVTAATLCVLNGLLERMNVWGLASRFADIVARLIDGEV
;
A
#
# COMPACT_ATOMS: atom_id res chain seq x y z
N ASN A 1 -26.24 8.78 8.30
CA ASN A 1 -25.77 7.48 8.84
C ASN A 1 -24.35 7.66 9.36
N LEU A 2 -24.06 7.29 10.61
CA LEU A 2 -22.75 7.51 11.25
C LEU A 2 -21.62 6.69 10.59
N SER A 3 -21.90 5.43 10.19
CA SER A 3 -20.89 4.59 9.51
C SER A 3 -20.45 5.20 8.19
N VAL A 4 -21.38 5.72 7.39
CA VAL A 4 -21.07 6.39 6.10
C VAL A 4 -20.16 7.60 6.32
N ARG A 5 -20.42 8.42 7.34
CA ARG A 5 -19.55 9.56 7.69
C ARG A 5 -18.14 9.11 8.10
N ARG A 6 -18.03 8.01 8.84
CA ARG A 6 -16.74 7.45 9.22
C ARG A 6 -15.99 6.85 8.04
N TYR A 7 -16.68 6.21 7.10
CA TYR A 7 -16.07 5.77 5.83
C TYR A 7 -15.47 6.97 5.07
N LEU A 8 -16.25 8.03 4.86
CA LEU A 8 -15.79 9.21 4.12
C LEU A 8 -14.62 9.91 4.80
N LYS A 9 -14.56 9.89 6.14
CA LYS A 9 -13.47 10.51 6.90
C LYS A 9 -12.21 9.65 6.99
N CYS A 10 -12.36 8.34 7.22
CA CYS A 10 -11.25 7.48 7.65
C CYS A 10 -10.79 6.49 6.59
N PHE A 11 -11.62 6.19 5.58
CA PHE A 11 -11.31 5.17 4.57
C PHE A 11 -11.25 5.73 3.15
N HIS A 12 -12.16 6.65 2.80
CA HIS A 12 -12.15 7.29 1.48
C HIS A 12 -10.80 7.92 1.12
N PRO A 13 -10.06 8.57 2.04
CA PRO A 13 -8.74 9.10 1.69
C PRO A 13 -7.68 8.01 1.40
N ILE A 14 -7.85 6.81 1.95
CA ILE A 14 -6.95 5.66 1.72
C ILE A 14 -7.21 5.02 0.35
N LEU A 15 -8.47 4.99 -0.08
CA LEU A 15 -8.90 4.31 -1.31
C LEU A 15 -10.00 5.13 -2.02
N PRO A 16 -9.63 6.26 -2.67
CA PRO A 16 -10.56 7.26 -3.19
C PRO A 16 -11.21 6.84 -4.52
N MET A 17 -12.00 5.77 -4.53
CA MET A 17 -12.66 5.26 -5.75
C MET A 17 -14.06 5.86 -6.02
N ILE A 18 -14.56 6.68 -5.09
CA ILE A 18 -15.90 7.29 -5.13
C ILE A 18 -15.74 8.80 -5.09
N HIS A 19 -16.38 9.52 -6.00
CA HIS A 19 -16.39 10.98 -5.95
C HIS A 19 -17.44 11.43 -4.92
N ALA A 20 -16.98 11.91 -3.77
CA ALA A 20 -17.84 12.15 -2.62
C ALA A 20 -18.94 13.20 -2.89
N ALA A 21 -18.62 14.24 -3.67
CA ALA A 21 -19.52 15.35 -3.95
C ALA A 21 -20.68 14.98 -4.89
N THR A 22 -20.49 14.01 -5.78
CA THR A 22 -21.53 13.56 -6.73
C THR A 22 -22.23 12.28 -6.28
N PHE A 23 -21.74 11.61 -5.23
CA PHE A 23 -22.35 10.39 -4.73
C PHE A 23 -23.74 10.63 -4.12
N GLN A 24 -24.75 10.02 -4.71
CA GLN A 24 -26.13 10.03 -4.20
C GLN A 24 -26.64 8.62 -3.98
N PRO A 25 -27.23 8.28 -2.82
CA PRO A 25 -27.87 7.00 -2.60
C PRO A 25 -29.04 6.77 -3.57
N THR A 26 -28.99 5.69 -4.35
CA THR A 26 -30.05 5.24 -5.26
C THR A 26 -30.35 3.75 -5.06
N THR A 27 -31.41 3.26 -5.70
CA THR A 27 -31.70 1.81 -5.75
C THR A 27 -30.60 1.02 -6.47
N GLU A 28 -29.94 1.63 -7.46
CA GLU A 28 -28.90 1.02 -8.29
C GLU A 28 -27.58 0.83 -7.53
N ASN A 29 -27.22 1.80 -6.66
CA ASN A 29 -25.98 1.73 -5.88
C ASN A 29 -26.19 1.29 -4.41
N ARG A 30 -27.34 0.68 -4.10
CA ARG A 30 -27.67 0.23 -2.74
C ARG A 30 -26.60 -0.70 -2.14
N LEU A 31 -26.01 -1.58 -2.95
CA LEU A 31 -24.96 -2.51 -2.51
C LEU A 31 -23.69 -1.77 -2.15
N LEU A 32 -23.33 -0.75 -2.94
CA LEU A 32 -22.22 0.14 -2.65
C LEU A 32 -22.43 0.87 -1.32
N LEU A 33 -23.61 1.45 -1.09
CA LEU A 33 -23.92 2.12 0.17
C LEU A 33 -23.83 1.18 1.38
N ILE A 34 -24.31 -0.06 1.24
CA ILE A 34 -24.20 -1.09 2.28
C ILE A 34 -22.73 -1.45 2.53
N SER A 35 -21.92 -1.57 1.48
CA SER A 35 -20.48 -1.84 1.59
C SER A 35 -19.74 -0.72 2.33
N ILE A 36 -19.99 0.54 1.92
CA ILE A 36 -19.53 1.78 2.58
C ILE A 36 -19.86 1.75 4.07
N ALA A 37 -21.10 1.41 4.42
CA ALA A 37 -21.54 1.33 5.81
C ALA A 37 -20.86 0.18 6.59
N SER A 38 -20.50 -0.92 5.92
CA SER A 38 -19.84 -2.07 6.54
C SER A 38 -18.42 -1.72 6.96
N VAL A 39 -17.60 -1.15 6.06
CA VAL A 39 -16.24 -0.68 6.37
C VAL A 39 -16.28 0.51 7.33
N GLY A 40 -17.19 1.46 7.11
CA GLY A 40 -17.38 2.61 8.00
C GLY A 40 -17.67 2.24 9.46
N SER A 41 -18.23 1.04 9.70
CA SER A 41 -18.51 0.56 11.05
C SER A 41 -17.25 0.14 11.83
N LEU A 42 -16.15 -0.20 11.14
CA LEU A 42 -14.86 -0.55 11.76
C LEU A 42 -14.28 0.64 12.52
N PHE A 43 -14.53 1.84 12.03
CA PHE A 43 -14.03 3.09 12.60
C PHE A 43 -14.92 3.68 13.70
N LEU A 44 -15.95 2.97 14.17
CA LEU A 44 -16.86 3.48 15.21
C LEU A 44 -16.35 3.28 16.65
N GLY A 45 -15.23 2.58 16.85
CA GLY A 45 -14.66 2.35 18.18
C GLY A 45 -15.49 1.42 19.06
N SER A 46 -16.44 0.67 18.50
CA SER A 46 -17.31 -0.25 19.25
C SER A 46 -17.22 -1.67 18.69
N GLN A 47 -16.93 -2.64 19.55
CA GLN A 47 -16.94 -4.06 19.19
C GLN A 47 -18.30 -4.53 18.66
N ALA A 48 -19.40 -3.96 19.15
CA ALA A 48 -20.74 -4.25 18.64
C ALA A 48 -20.92 -3.71 17.20
N ALA A 49 -20.35 -2.55 16.90
CA ALA A 49 -20.35 -2.00 15.54
C ALA A 49 -19.49 -2.83 14.58
N VAL A 50 -18.30 -3.24 14.99
CA VAL A 50 -17.42 -4.14 14.22
C VAL A 50 -18.13 -5.47 13.91
N LYS A 51 -18.75 -6.10 14.90
CA LYS A 51 -19.55 -7.33 14.71
C LYS A 51 -20.71 -7.12 13.74
N ARG A 52 -21.36 -5.96 13.78
CA ARG A 52 -22.44 -5.61 12.83
C ARG A 52 -21.89 -5.43 11.42
N GLY A 53 -20.80 -4.69 11.26
CA GLY A 53 -20.09 -4.52 9.99
C GLY A 53 -19.73 -5.84 9.35
N ARG A 54 -19.16 -6.76 10.14
CA ARG A 54 -18.83 -8.12 9.71
C ARG A 54 -20.04 -8.87 9.15
N ARG A 55 -21.17 -8.87 9.87
CA ARG A 55 -22.40 -9.53 9.38
C ARG A 55 -22.92 -8.90 8.08
N ILE A 56 -22.84 -7.57 7.98
CA ILE A 56 -23.24 -6.84 6.77
C ILE A 56 -22.34 -7.25 5.60
N PHE A 57 -21.01 -7.25 5.80
CA PHE A 57 -20.02 -7.69 4.82
C PHE A 57 -20.28 -9.13 4.36
N GLU A 58 -20.42 -10.07 5.29
CA GLU A 58 -20.65 -11.49 4.96
C GLU A 58 -21.95 -11.70 4.16
N GLY A 59 -23.02 -10.96 4.50
CA GLY A 59 -24.27 -11.00 3.75
C GLY A 59 -24.13 -10.38 2.36
N LEU A 60 -23.49 -9.22 2.27
CA LEU A 60 -23.26 -8.50 1.02
C LEU A 60 -22.38 -9.29 0.06
N ASN A 61 -21.30 -9.90 0.55
CA ASN A 61 -20.39 -10.67 -0.28
C ASN A 61 -21.12 -11.86 -0.93
N LYS A 62 -22.00 -12.55 -0.20
CA LYS A 62 -22.84 -13.61 -0.79
C LYS A 62 -23.71 -13.09 -1.93
N VAL A 63 -24.33 -11.91 -1.76
CA VAL A 63 -25.18 -11.29 -2.80
C VAL A 63 -24.35 -10.92 -4.03
N ILE A 64 -23.20 -10.30 -3.86
CA ILE A 64 -22.30 -9.91 -4.95
C ILE A 64 -21.79 -11.15 -5.71
N LEU A 65 -21.45 -12.23 -4.99
CA LEU A 65 -20.93 -13.47 -5.56
C LEU A 65 -21.99 -14.30 -6.31
N MET A 66 -23.27 -14.12 -5.99
CA MET A 66 -24.38 -14.69 -6.77
C MET A 66 -24.61 -13.83 -8.03
N SER A 67 -23.62 -13.88 -8.93
CA SER A 67 -23.42 -12.94 -10.04
C SER A 67 -24.45 -13.01 -11.17
N ASP A 68 -25.34 -14.00 -11.16
CA ASP A 68 -26.41 -14.14 -12.16
C ASP A 68 -27.39 -12.95 -12.14
N GLN A 69 -27.54 -12.30 -10.99
CA GLN A 69 -28.36 -11.10 -10.80
C GLN A 69 -27.84 -9.85 -11.53
N PHE A 70 -26.61 -9.84 -12.06
CA PHE A 70 -26.02 -8.67 -12.74
C PHE A 70 -25.83 -8.89 -14.24
N ILE A 71 -26.15 -10.09 -14.75
CA ILE A 71 -26.04 -10.41 -16.16
C ILE A 71 -27.18 -9.71 -16.92
N GLY A 72 -26.82 -8.75 -17.78
CA GLY A 72 -27.79 -8.01 -18.61
C GLY A 72 -28.24 -6.65 -18.06
N HIS A 73 -27.64 -6.19 -16.95
CA HIS A 73 -27.84 -4.83 -16.43
C HIS A 73 -27.06 -3.78 -17.24
N THR A 74 -27.46 -2.51 -17.12
CA THR A 74 -26.71 -1.34 -17.62
C THR A 74 -25.37 -1.20 -16.89
N SER A 75 -24.45 -0.41 -17.44
CA SER A 75 -23.07 -0.31 -16.90
C SER A 75 -23.02 0.27 -15.47
N ASP A 76 -23.84 1.28 -15.13
CA ASP A 76 -23.76 1.97 -13.84
C ASP A 76 -24.01 1.07 -12.60
N PRO A 77 -25.06 0.22 -12.56
CA PRO A 77 -25.21 -0.79 -11.50
C PRO A 77 -24.01 -1.74 -11.37
N ILE A 78 -23.36 -2.09 -12.49
CA ILE A 78 -22.20 -2.99 -12.49
C ILE A 78 -20.97 -2.28 -11.91
N VAL A 79 -20.75 -1.01 -12.26
CA VAL A 79 -19.70 -0.18 -11.66
C VAL A 79 -19.89 -0.08 -10.14
N ALA A 80 -21.11 0.20 -9.68
CA ALA A 80 -21.42 0.29 -8.26
C ALA A 80 -21.22 -1.06 -7.55
N MET A 81 -21.56 -2.18 -8.20
CA MET A 81 -21.28 -3.52 -7.69
C MET A 81 -19.78 -3.78 -7.58
N ILE A 82 -18.99 -3.42 -8.60
CA ILE A 82 -17.52 -3.54 -8.58
C ILE A 82 -16.92 -2.72 -7.44
N GLN A 83 -17.31 -1.44 -7.31
CA GLN A 83 -16.89 -0.60 -6.17
C GLN A 83 -17.27 -1.23 -4.82
N ALA A 84 -18.48 -1.78 -4.70
CA ALA A 84 -18.94 -2.45 -3.49
C ALA A 84 -18.08 -3.68 -3.16
N ALA A 85 -17.72 -4.46 -4.19
CA ALA A 85 -16.87 -5.63 -4.08
C ALA A 85 -15.44 -5.28 -3.68
N ILE A 86 -14.85 -4.22 -4.27
CA ILE A 86 -13.53 -3.72 -3.87
C ILE A 86 -13.55 -3.34 -2.39
N ILE A 87 -14.50 -2.51 -1.95
CA ILE A 87 -14.63 -2.15 -0.52
C ILE A 87 -14.76 -3.40 0.37
N GLY A 88 -15.51 -4.41 -0.10
CA GLY A 88 -15.62 -5.70 0.59
C GLY A 88 -14.31 -6.49 0.64
N GLN A 89 -13.52 -6.51 -0.43
CA GLN A 89 -12.20 -7.14 -0.46
C GLN A 89 -11.23 -6.44 0.50
N THR A 90 -11.29 -5.11 0.60
CA THR A 90 -10.52 -4.38 1.60
C THR A 90 -10.93 -4.76 3.02
N PHE A 91 -12.24 -4.88 3.29
CA PHE A 91 -12.73 -5.41 4.56
C PHE A 91 -12.16 -6.80 4.84
N ALA A 92 -12.14 -7.67 3.83
CA ALA A 92 -11.67 -9.04 3.96
C ALA A 92 -10.21 -9.11 4.41
N VAL A 93 -9.32 -8.39 3.72
CA VAL A 93 -7.90 -8.25 4.09
C VAL A 93 -7.76 -7.74 5.51
N LEU A 94 -8.43 -6.64 5.82
CA LEU A 94 -8.21 -5.92 7.07
C LEU A 94 -8.87 -6.58 8.28
N SER A 95 -9.78 -7.54 8.07
CA SER A 95 -10.48 -8.23 9.16
C SER A 95 -9.61 -9.23 9.95
N GLY A 96 -8.45 -9.62 9.43
CA GLY A 96 -7.56 -10.64 10.04
C GLY A 96 -8.18 -12.04 10.13
N ASP A 97 -9.23 -12.30 9.36
CA ASP A 97 -9.97 -13.56 9.33
C ASP A 97 -9.54 -14.39 8.11
N ALA A 98 -9.00 -15.58 8.35
CA ALA A 98 -8.48 -16.45 7.29
C ALA A 98 -9.57 -16.85 6.27
N LYS A 99 -10.83 -16.99 6.70
CA LYS A 99 -11.94 -17.29 5.79
C LYS A 99 -12.24 -16.11 4.89
N HIS A 100 -12.18 -14.89 5.43
CA HIS A 100 -12.38 -13.69 4.63
C HIS A 100 -11.28 -13.51 3.60
N LEU A 101 -10.02 -13.69 4.00
CA LEU A 101 -8.88 -13.60 3.09
C LEU A 101 -8.96 -14.66 1.98
N ALA A 102 -9.33 -15.91 2.31
CA ALA A 102 -9.54 -16.97 1.33
C ALA A 102 -10.70 -16.67 0.34
N MET A 103 -11.76 -16.00 0.81
CA MET A 103 -12.83 -15.52 -0.09
C MET A 103 -12.31 -14.44 -1.03
N PHE A 104 -11.54 -13.46 -0.52
CA PHE A 104 -10.95 -12.43 -1.37
C PHE A 104 -10.07 -13.06 -2.45
N ASP A 105 -9.15 -13.94 -2.07
CA ASP A 105 -8.29 -14.69 -2.98
C ASP A 105 -9.10 -15.40 -4.08
N SER A 106 -10.09 -16.20 -3.69
CA SER A 106 -10.87 -17.04 -4.62
C SER A 106 -11.68 -16.24 -5.65
N TYR A 107 -12.09 -15.01 -5.33
CA TYR A 107 -13.04 -14.24 -6.14
C TYR A 107 -12.45 -12.97 -6.77
N HIS A 108 -11.21 -12.60 -6.45
CA HIS A 108 -10.57 -11.42 -7.04
C HIS A 108 -10.48 -11.50 -8.57
N GLY A 109 -10.13 -12.68 -9.12
CA GLY A 109 -10.09 -12.90 -10.57
C GLY A 109 -11.45 -12.72 -11.27
N SER A 110 -12.56 -13.08 -10.60
CA SER A 110 -13.91 -12.83 -11.11
C SER A 110 -14.21 -11.34 -11.18
N LEU A 111 -13.82 -10.58 -10.15
CA LEU A 111 -14.00 -9.13 -10.11
C LEU A 111 -13.22 -8.43 -11.24
N ILE A 112 -11.97 -8.83 -11.46
CA ILE A 112 -11.17 -8.37 -12.60
C ILE A 112 -11.89 -8.69 -13.93
N SER A 113 -12.49 -9.88 -14.05
CA SER A 113 -13.21 -10.30 -15.25
C SER A 113 -14.45 -9.44 -15.51
N PHE A 114 -15.20 -9.05 -14.47
CA PHE A 114 -16.30 -8.08 -14.59
C PHE A 114 -15.79 -6.71 -15.06
N ALA A 115 -14.73 -6.19 -14.45
CA ALA A 115 -14.14 -4.91 -14.86
C ALA A 115 -13.65 -4.94 -16.33
N ARG A 116 -13.08 -6.06 -16.79
CA ARG A 116 -12.70 -6.25 -18.20
C ARG A 116 -13.91 -6.25 -19.13
N ARG A 117 -14.99 -6.94 -18.75
CA ARG A 117 -16.23 -6.99 -19.53
C ARG A 117 -16.88 -5.62 -19.71
N GLU A 118 -16.77 -4.77 -18.69
CA GLU A 118 -17.26 -3.37 -18.73
C GLU A 118 -16.29 -2.40 -19.42
N GLY A 119 -15.22 -2.88 -20.05
CA GLY A 119 -14.24 -2.02 -20.73
C GLY A 119 -13.50 -1.08 -19.78
N MET A 120 -13.45 -1.36 -18.47
CA MET A 120 -12.89 -0.42 -17.49
C MET A 120 -11.41 -0.12 -17.70
N PHE A 121 -10.67 -1.08 -18.26
CA PHE A 121 -9.22 -1.02 -18.54
C PHE A 121 -8.88 -0.37 -19.89
N GLU A 122 -9.87 0.10 -20.66
CA GLU A 122 -9.64 0.77 -21.93
C GLU A 122 -9.07 2.18 -21.71
N THR A 123 -8.16 2.60 -22.59
CA THR A 123 -7.60 3.95 -22.56
C THR A 123 -8.70 4.98 -22.81
N ARG A 124 -8.91 5.88 -21.86
CA ARG A 124 -9.88 6.96 -21.99
C ARG A 124 -9.19 8.23 -22.48
N PRO A 125 -9.79 8.98 -23.43
CA PRO A 125 -9.24 10.24 -23.88
C PRO A 125 -9.08 11.21 -22.71
N GLU A 126 -8.05 12.05 -22.76
CA GLU A 126 -7.93 13.18 -21.84
C GLU A 126 -9.12 14.11 -22.03
N MET A 127 -9.78 14.44 -20.93
CA MET A 127 -10.87 15.41 -20.95
C MET A 127 -10.26 16.80 -21.05
N LYS A 128 -10.52 17.49 -22.17
CA LYS A 128 -10.11 18.89 -22.31
C LYS A 128 -10.87 19.75 -21.30
N SER A 129 -10.22 20.83 -20.84
CA SER A 129 -10.90 21.83 -20.01
C SER A 129 -12.21 22.25 -20.69
N PRO A 130 -13.35 22.24 -19.99
CA PRO A 130 -14.60 22.67 -20.60
C PRO A 130 -14.51 24.16 -20.95
N GLU A 131 -14.66 24.51 -22.22
CA GLU A 131 -15.07 25.86 -22.62
C GLU A 131 -16.59 25.96 -22.46
N ALA A 132 -17.09 25.84 -21.23
CA ALA A 132 -18.52 25.85 -20.95
C ALA A 132 -19.09 27.25 -21.17
N ALA A 133 -20.18 27.37 -21.95
CA ALA A 133 -20.84 28.64 -22.20
C ALA A 133 -21.83 29.02 -21.08
N SER A 134 -22.18 28.08 -20.19
CA SER A 134 -23.10 28.25 -19.07
C SER A 134 -22.72 27.43 -17.82
N ASP A 135 -23.27 27.82 -16.66
CA ASP A 135 -23.09 27.08 -15.39
C ASP A 135 -23.66 25.64 -15.45
N GLU A 136 -24.73 25.40 -16.23
CA GLU A 136 -25.34 24.07 -16.38
C GLU A 136 -24.46 23.14 -17.23
N GLU A 137 -23.89 23.65 -18.32
CA GLU A 137 -22.90 22.90 -19.12
C GLU A 137 -21.66 22.57 -18.29
N LEU A 138 -21.22 23.48 -17.42
CA LEU A 138 -20.09 23.24 -16.54
C LEU A 138 -20.38 22.14 -15.50
N ASP A 139 -21.57 22.14 -14.89
CA ASP A 139 -21.99 21.09 -13.94
C ASP A 139 -22.10 19.71 -14.62
N ASN A 140 -22.67 19.67 -15.83
CA ASN A 140 -22.75 18.43 -16.62
C ASN A 140 -21.36 17.91 -17.00
N ALA A 141 -20.44 18.79 -17.42
CA ALA A 141 -19.06 18.43 -17.73
C ALA A 141 -18.31 17.92 -16.50
N TRP A 142 -18.48 18.55 -15.34
CA TRP A 142 -17.88 18.13 -14.08
C TRP A 142 -18.37 16.75 -13.64
N ARG A 143 -19.67 16.49 -13.74
CA ARG A 143 -20.26 15.18 -13.39
C ARG A 143 -19.76 14.06 -14.29
N GLU A 144 -19.70 14.30 -15.59
CA GLU A 144 -19.18 13.32 -16.54
C GLU A 144 -17.68 13.08 -16.31
N TRP A 145 -16.90 14.14 -16.09
CA TRP A 145 -15.49 14.02 -15.70
C TRP A 145 -15.31 13.18 -14.43
N ALA A 146 -16.07 13.49 -13.38
CA ALA A 146 -16.00 12.78 -12.11
C ALA A 146 -16.31 11.30 -12.29
N ARG A 147 -17.31 10.95 -13.12
CA ARG A 147 -17.65 9.57 -13.46
C ARG A 147 -16.48 8.85 -14.13
N GLN A 148 -15.81 9.49 -15.09
CA GLN A 148 -14.66 8.90 -15.81
C GLN A 148 -13.44 8.72 -14.90
N GLU A 149 -13.18 9.71 -14.05
CA GLU A 149 -12.08 9.69 -13.07
C GLU A 149 -12.31 8.63 -11.98
N GLN A 150 -13.56 8.46 -11.51
CA GLN A 150 -13.93 7.36 -10.62
C GLN A 150 -13.61 6.00 -11.24
N LEU A 151 -13.95 5.79 -12.51
CA LEU A 151 -13.64 4.52 -13.19
C LEU A 151 -12.14 4.27 -13.29
N ARG A 152 -11.31 5.30 -13.50
CA ARG A 152 -9.83 5.17 -13.47
C ARG A 152 -9.35 4.77 -12.08
N ARG A 153 -9.85 5.45 -11.03
CA ARG A 153 -9.52 5.15 -9.63
C ARG A 153 -9.98 3.75 -9.20
N VAL A 154 -11.07 3.24 -9.75
CA VAL A 154 -11.52 1.84 -9.56
C VAL A 154 -10.52 0.85 -10.14
N VAL A 155 -10.00 1.09 -11.35
CA VAL A 155 -8.96 0.23 -11.96
C VAL A 155 -7.69 0.23 -11.12
N LEU A 156 -7.24 1.39 -10.67
CA LEU A 156 -6.09 1.51 -9.78
C LEU A 156 -6.29 0.80 -8.44
N ALA A 157 -7.48 0.86 -7.85
CA ALA A 157 -7.80 0.12 -6.63
C ALA A 157 -7.75 -1.40 -6.86
N LEU A 158 -8.14 -1.90 -8.04
CA LEU A 158 -7.96 -3.30 -8.41
C LEU A 158 -6.48 -3.68 -8.48
N HIS A 159 -5.62 -2.82 -9.04
CA HIS A 159 -4.17 -3.03 -9.06
C HIS A 159 -3.59 -3.11 -7.65
N ILE A 160 -3.96 -2.20 -6.76
CA ILE A 160 -3.51 -2.24 -5.36
C ILE A 160 -3.92 -3.56 -4.69
N HIS A 161 -5.16 -3.99 -4.84
CA HIS A 161 -5.64 -5.25 -4.27
C HIS A 161 -4.96 -6.50 -4.84
N ASP A 162 -4.71 -6.51 -6.15
CA ASP A 162 -3.99 -7.59 -6.82
C ASP A 162 -2.54 -7.68 -6.31
N ALA A 163 -1.89 -6.53 -6.12
CA ALA A 163 -0.56 -6.43 -5.53
C ALA A 163 -0.55 -6.92 -4.07
N GLU A 164 -1.50 -6.47 -3.24
CA GLU A 164 -1.64 -6.93 -1.85
C GLU A 164 -1.77 -8.46 -1.76
N LEU A 165 -2.60 -9.07 -2.61
CA LEU A 165 -2.71 -10.54 -2.67
C LEU A 165 -1.41 -11.21 -3.12
N SER A 166 -0.76 -10.64 -4.14
CA SER A 166 0.53 -11.14 -4.64
C SER A 166 1.58 -11.16 -3.52
N PHE A 167 1.67 -10.09 -2.72
CA PHE A 167 2.64 -9.99 -1.62
C PHE A 167 2.27 -10.85 -0.41
N LEU A 168 0.99 -10.93 -0.03
CA LEU A 168 0.56 -11.75 1.11
C LEU A 168 0.74 -13.26 0.85
N TYR A 169 0.66 -13.68 -0.41
CA TYR A 169 0.75 -15.10 -0.81
C TYR A 169 2.04 -15.45 -1.58
N HIS A 170 2.96 -14.50 -1.76
CA HIS A 170 4.20 -14.66 -2.54
C HIS A 170 3.99 -15.32 -3.91
N ARG A 171 3.01 -14.82 -4.69
CA ARG A 171 2.59 -15.41 -5.97
C ARG A 171 2.43 -14.38 -7.08
N ASP A 172 2.27 -14.86 -8.32
CA ASP A 172 1.95 -14.02 -9.47
C ASP A 172 0.69 -13.19 -9.28
N SER A 173 0.75 -11.94 -9.72
CA SER A 173 -0.39 -11.03 -9.80
C SER A 173 -1.29 -11.41 -10.99
N LEU A 174 -2.60 -11.17 -10.89
CA LEU A 174 -3.57 -11.47 -11.94
C LEU A 174 -3.66 -10.37 -13.01
N LEU A 175 -3.27 -9.15 -12.65
CA LEU A 175 -3.15 -7.99 -13.55
C LEU A 175 -1.71 -7.79 -13.98
N LYS A 176 -1.53 -7.16 -15.15
CA LYS A 176 -0.21 -6.73 -15.63
C LYS A 176 0.06 -5.30 -15.12
N HIS A 177 1.05 -5.14 -14.25
CA HIS A 177 1.32 -3.85 -13.59
C HIS A 177 2.20 -2.87 -14.39
N ARG A 178 2.80 -3.29 -15.50
CA ARG A 178 3.64 -2.40 -16.33
C ARG A 178 2.88 -1.19 -16.92
N ARG A 179 1.57 -1.32 -17.15
CA ARG A 179 0.74 -0.20 -17.64
C ARG A 179 0.40 0.76 -16.51
N SER A 180 0.01 0.25 -15.33
CA SER A 180 -0.35 1.06 -14.18
C SER A 180 0.83 1.86 -13.62
N GLU A 181 2.07 1.40 -13.79
CA GLU A 181 3.28 2.18 -13.44
C GLU A 181 3.35 3.54 -14.18
N ASN A 182 2.74 3.62 -15.36
CA ASN A 182 2.76 4.78 -16.25
C ASN A 182 1.42 5.52 -16.30
N GLU A 183 0.42 5.11 -15.50
CA GLU A 183 -0.87 5.80 -15.45
C GLU A 183 -0.75 7.12 -14.69
N THR A 184 -1.29 8.19 -15.29
CA THR A 184 -1.41 9.50 -14.67
C THR A 184 -2.88 9.75 -14.34
N LEU A 185 -3.14 10.19 -13.11
CA LEU A 185 -4.44 10.71 -12.71
C LEU A 185 -4.42 12.23 -12.65
N GLU A 186 -5.61 12.82 -12.76
CA GLU A 186 -5.83 14.20 -12.36
C GLU A 186 -5.72 14.33 -10.84
N THR A 187 -5.37 15.52 -10.34
CA THR A 187 -4.99 15.66 -8.94
C THR A 187 -6.12 15.32 -7.97
N SER A 188 -5.73 14.95 -6.75
CA SER A 188 -6.67 14.71 -5.66
C SER A 188 -7.47 15.97 -5.31
N LEU A 189 -6.97 17.17 -5.62
CA LEU A 189 -7.69 18.43 -5.41
C LEU A 189 -8.88 18.53 -6.37
N ALA A 190 -8.65 18.32 -7.67
CA ALA A 190 -9.71 18.29 -8.66
C ALA A 190 -10.75 17.20 -8.35
N PHE A 191 -10.31 16.02 -7.90
CA PHE A 191 -11.22 14.91 -7.57
C PHE A 191 -11.99 15.12 -6.26
N ASN A 192 -11.51 15.97 -5.35
CA ASN A 192 -12.22 16.29 -4.12
C ASN A 192 -13.02 17.60 -4.21
N ALA A 193 -13.04 18.25 -5.38
CA ALA A 193 -13.83 19.44 -5.62
C ALA A 193 -15.31 19.21 -5.28
N THR A 194 -15.93 20.15 -4.57
CA THR A 194 -17.33 20.02 -4.14
C THR A 194 -18.33 20.65 -5.10
N THR A 195 -17.85 21.47 -6.02
CA THR A 195 -18.66 22.14 -7.05
C THR A 195 -17.92 22.15 -8.38
N ALA A 196 -18.67 22.32 -9.47
CA ALA A 196 -18.10 22.42 -10.81
C ALA A 196 -17.14 23.61 -10.98
N ARG A 197 -17.39 24.72 -10.26
CA ARG A 197 -16.50 25.90 -10.26
C ARG A 197 -15.19 25.65 -9.51
N ASP A 198 -15.25 24.94 -8.37
CA ASP A 198 -14.04 24.56 -7.63
C ASP A 198 -13.17 23.62 -8.48
N TRP A 199 -13.81 22.68 -9.18
CA TRP A 199 -13.14 21.77 -10.11
C TRP A 199 -12.47 22.53 -11.26
N GLU A 200 -13.19 23.46 -11.90
CA GLU A 200 -12.65 24.28 -12.96
C GLU A 200 -11.45 25.13 -12.50
N ALA A 201 -11.54 25.70 -11.29
CA ALA A 201 -10.44 26.46 -10.69
C ALA A 201 -9.20 25.58 -10.46
N CYS A 202 -9.37 24.36 -9.96
CA CYS A 202 -8.27 23.40 -9.80
C CYS A 202 -7.59 23.10 -11.14
N LEU A 203 -8.37 22.80 -12.19
CA LEU A 203 -7.83 22.53 -13.52
C LEU A 203 -7.08 23.72 -14.11
N LYS A 204 -7.58 24.95 -13.92
CA LYS A 204 -6.90 26.17 -14.37
C LYS A 204 -5.57 26.38 -13.66
N THR A 205 -5.52 26.21 -12.34
CA THR A 205 -4.27 26.28 -11.57
C THR A 205 -3.25 25.24 -12.03
N GLU A 206 -3.71 24.06 -12.45
CA GLU A 206 -2.83 23.01 -12.98
C GLU A 206 -2.33 23.27 -14.41
N GLN A 207 -3.07 24.05 -15.19
CA GLN A 207 -2.78 24.37 -16.59
C GLN A 207 -1.99 25.67 -16.77
N GLU A 208 -1.89 26.54 -15.75
CA GLU A 208 -1.14 27.80 -15.85
C GLU A 208 0.32 27.58 -16.30
N PRO A 209 0.78 28.26 -17.37
CA PRO A 209 2.12 28.09 -17.90
C PRO A 209 3.16 28.52 -16.87
N GLN A 210 4.13 27.64 -16.67
CA GLN A 210 5.17 27.77 -15.64
C GLN A 210 6.07 28.97 -15.95
N VAL A 211 5.91 30.06 -15.19
CA VAL A 211 6.81 31.22 -15.33
C VAL A 211 8.17 30.87 -14.73
N GLU A 212 9.21 30.90 -15.57
CA GLU A 212 10.62 30.78 -15.16
C GLU A 212 10.98 31.91 -14.19
N THR A 213 10.95 31.63 -12.90
CA THR A 213 11.61 32.48 -11.90
C THR A 213 12.51 31.59 -11.05
N GLY A 214 13.81 31.55 -11.40
CA GLY A 214 14.85 31.03 -10.51
C GLY A 214 15.17 29.52 -10.58
N GLY A 215 15.10 28.88 -11.76
CA GLY A 215 15.76 27.59 -11.99
C GLY A 215 15.10 26.33 -11.42
N LEU A 216 13.90 26.43 -10.84
CA LEU A 216 13.10 25.27 -10.38
C LEU A 216 11.92 25.06 -11.32
N HIS A 217 12.03 24.08 -12.23
CA HIS A 217 10.92 23.61 -13.04
C HIS A 217 9.88 22.92 -12.13
N ARG A 218 8.79 23.61 -11.81
CA ARG A 218 7.75 23.10 -10.90
C ARG A 218 6.79 22.20 -11.69
N GLN A 219 7.08 20.90 -11.79
CA GLN A 219 6.25 19.93 -12.53
C GLN A 219 4.77 19.95 -12.10
N ARG A 220 3.88 19.53 -13.02
CA ARG A 220 2.44 19.39 -12.76
C ARG A 220 2.23 18.54 -11.48
N PRO A 221 1.38 18.98 -10.53
CA PRO A 221 1.13 18.24 -9.30
C PRO A 221 0.70 16.80 -9.61
N VAL A 222 1.32 15.84 -8.94
CA VAL A 222 1.05 14.41 -9.13
C VAL A 222 0.04 13.95 -8.08
N ASP A 223 -0.98 13.21 -8.51
CA ASP A 223 -1.94 12.59 -7.60
C ASP A 223 -1.27 11.53 -6.71
N THR A 224 -1.53 11.61 -5.40
CA THR A 224 -0.90 10.73 -4.40
C THR A 224 -1.36 9.28 -4.52
N PHE A 225 -2.58 9.04 -4.99
CA PHE A 225 -3.10 7.70 -5.24
C PHE A 225 -2.44 7.07 -6.47
N ALA A 226 -2.13 7.86 -7.50
CA ALA A 226 -1.28 7.39 -8.62
C ALA A 226 0.14 7.03 -8.15
N LEU A 227 0.76 7.85 -7.28
CA LEU A 227 2.06 7.54 -6.68
C LEU A 227 2.01 6.26 -5.85
N TYR A 228 0.91 6.02 -5.13
CA TYR A 228 0.69 4.79 -4.38
C TYR A 228 0.74 3.57 -5.31
N VAL A 229 -0.09 3.56 -6.36
CA VAL A 229 -0.17 2.44 -7.31
C VAL A 229 1.18 2.19 -7.98
N LYS A 230 1.93 3.26 -8.29
CA LYS A 230 3.26 3.13 -8.88
C LYS A 230 4.24 2.36 -7.99
N LEU A 231 4.22 2.58 -6.67
CA LEU A 231 5.07 1.81 -5.75
C LEU A 231 4.65 0.34 -5.67
N GLU A 232 3.35 0.07 -5.59
CA GLU A 232 2.85 -1.31 -5.59
C GLU A 232 3.22 -2.02 -6.90
N ALA A 233 3.07 -1.34 -8.04
CA ALA A 233 3.46 -1.86 -9.35
C ALA A 233 4.95 -2.19 -9.44
N ILE A 234 5.84 -1.29 -8.98
CA ILE A 234 7.28 -1.56 -8.92
C ILE A 234 7.57 -2.77 -8.03
N GLY A 235 6.91 -2.86 -6.86
CA GLY A 235 7.06 -4.00 -5.96
C GLY A 235 6.66 -5.33 -6.60
N VAL A 236 5.55 -5.36 -7.34
CA VAL A 236 5.10 -6.57 -8.06
C VAL A 236 6.12 -6.95 -9.14
N LEU A 237 6.59 -5.98 -9.93
CA LEU A 237 7.58 -6.22 -10.96
C LEU A 237 8.91 -6.78 -10.41
N ILE A 238 9.36 -6.28 -9.25
CA ILE A 238 10.51 -6.83 -8.53
C ILE A 238 10.26 -8.30 -8.13
N ALA A 239 9.09 -8.60 -7.58
CA ALA A 239 8.72 -9.95 -7.16
C ALA A 239 8.62 -10.91 -8.36
N ASP A 240 8.07 -10.45 -9.48
CA ASP A 240 7.96 -11.20 -10.74
C ASP A 240 9.35 -11.53 -11.31
N ASP A 241 10.22 -10.53 -11.44
CA ASP A 241 11.58 -10.72 -11.96
C ASP A 241 12.42 -11.60 -11.04
N ARG A 242 12.22 -11.53 -9.72
CA ARG A 242 12.87 -12.45 -8.78
C ARG A 242 12.45 -13.89 -9.04
N ARG A 243 11.15 -14.16 -9.14
CA ARG A 243 10.63 -15.52 -9.36
C ARG A 243 11.02 -16.08 -10.72
N GLN A 244 11.25 -15.21 -11.71
CA GLN A 244 11.76 -15.58 -13.03
C GLN A 244 13.29 -15.69 -13.09
N GLY A 245 14.02 -15.32 -12.03
CA GLY A 245 15.48 -15.33 -11.99
C GLY A 245 16.13 -14.22 -12.83
N CYS A 246 15.39 -13.15 -13.14
CA CYS A 246 15.85 -12.03 -13.96
C CYS A 246 16.30 -10.81 -13.14
N LEU A 247 16.05 -10.79 -11.82
CA LEU A 247 16.24 -9.61 -10.98
C LEU A 247 17.67 -9.03 -11.02
N GLU A 248 18.71 -9.86 -11.11
CA GLU A 248 20.09 -9.37 -11.20
C GLU A 248 20.29 -8.42 -12.40
N THR A 249 19.61 -8.68 -13.51
CA THR A 249 19.69 -7.86 -14.73
C THR A 249 18.85 -6.59 -14.65
N THR A 250 17.76 -6.61 -13.89
CA THR A 250 16.80 -5.49 -13.77
C THR A 250 16.97 -4.67 -12.49
N PHE A 251 17.86 -5.09 -11.58
CA PHE A 251 18.08 -4.49 -10.27
C PHE A 251 18.29 -2.97 -10.34
N THR A 252 19.27 -2.52 -11.13
CA THR A 252 19.62 -1.10 -11.26
C THR A 252 18.47 -0.29 -11.85
N SER A 253 17.70 -0.87 -12.78
CA SER A 253 16.52 -0.21 -13.35
C SER A 253 15.45 0.04 -12.27
N TYR A 254 15.21 -0.92 -11.38
CA TYR A 254 14.28 -0.73 -10.27
C TYR A 254 14.79 0.28 -9.24
N GLU A 255 16.08 0.23 -8.91
CA GLU A 255 16.73 1.23 -8.04
C GLU A 255 16.54 2.65 -8.58
N GLU A 256 16.83 2.86 -9.88
CA GLU A 256 16.59 4.15 -10.54
C GLU A 256 15.10 4.55 -10.56
N SER A 257 14.18 3.61 -10.78
CA SER A 257 12.74 3.87 -10.72
C SER A 257 12.28 4.31 -9.33
N LEU A 258 12.76 3.64 -8.27
CA LEU A 258 12.44 4.00 -6.89
C LEU A 258 13.03 5.37 -6.51
N LEU A 259 14.24 5.69 -6.96
CA LEU A 259 14.85 7.01 -6.74
C LEU A 259 14.10 8.12 -7.49
N ARG A 260 13.69 7.86 -8.75
CA ARG A 260 12.85 8.79 -9.52
C ARG A 260 11.51 9.02 -8.83
N TRP A 261 10.89 7.96 -8.31
CA TRP A 261 9.66 8.07 -7.54
C TRP A 261 9.85 8.96 -6.31
N TYR A 262 10.89 8.74 -5.50
CA TYR A 262 11.12 9.52 -4.26
C TYR A 262 11.36 11.00 -4.55
N ASN A 263 12.13 11.30 -5.59
CA ASN A 263 12.36 12.67 -6.03
C ASN A 263 11.06 13.34 -6.51
N SER A 264 10.20 12.60 -7.20
CA SER A 264 8.88 13.09 -7.63
C SER A 264 7.97 13.37 -6.43
N PHE A 265 7.92 12.46 -5.46
CA PHE A 265 7.12 12.60 -4.24
C PHE A 265 7.57 13.82 -3.42
N THR A 266 8.86 13.94 -3.10
CA THR A 266 9.39 15.04 -2.26
C THR A 266 9.27 16.42 -2.89
N ARG A 267 9.34 16.52 -4.23
CA ARG A 267 9.13 17.80 -4.94
C ARG A 267 7.67 18.26 -4.92
N ASN A 268 6.73 17.31 -4.88
CA ASN A 268 5.31 17.59 -4.96
C ASN A 268 4.63 17.66 -3.57
N GLN A 269 5.28 17.20 -2.51
CA GLN A 269 4.72 17.25 -1.16
C GLN A 269 5.02 18.58 -0.47
N PRO A 270 4.01 19.37 -0.04
CA PRO A 270 4.20 20.52 0.82
C PRO A 270 4.79 20.10 2.18
N ALA A 271 5.67 20.92 2.75
CA ALA A 271 6.36 20.62 4.02
C ALA A 271 5.41 20.31 5.20
N ASP A 272 4.17 20.82 5.16
CA ASP A 272 3.18 20.67 6.23
C ASP A 272 2.08 19.64 5.91
N GLN A 273 2.10 18.99 4.74
CA GLN A 273 1.05 18.05 4.36
C GLN A 273 1.31 16.67 4.97
N HIS A 274 0.37 16.23 5.82
CA HIS A 274 0.34 14.87 6.36
C HIS A 274 0.15 13.86 5.23
N ASP A 275 1.00 12.83 5.20
CA ASP A 275 0.88 11.73 4.25
C ASP A 275 -0.10 10.69 4.78
N GLU A 276 -1.36 10.79 4.35
CA GLU A 276 -2.44 9.86 4.72
C GLU A 276 -2.20 8.44 4.20
N LEU A 277 -1.42 8.29 3.13
CA LEU A 277 -1.19 6.99 2.48
C LEU A 277 0.07 6.28 2.97
N CYS A 278 0.89 6.90 3.82
CA CYS A 278 2.14 6.29 4.32
C CYS A 278 3.08 5.82 3.18
N LEU A 279 3.24 6.64 2.14
CA LEU A 279 4.03 6.33 0.95
C LEU A 279 5.55 6.22 1.21
N PRO A 280 6.21 7.04 2.05
CA PRO A 280 7.62 6.82 2.37
C PRO A 280 7.88 5.48 3.08
N PRO A 281 7.09 5.05 4.09
CA PRO A 281 7.13 3.68 4.58
C PRO A 281 7.01 2.62 3.48
N LEU A 282 6.06 2.76 2.56
CA LEU A 282 5.90 1.84 1.44
C LEU A 282 7.12 1.82 0.52
N TRP A 283 7.69 2.97 0.21
CA TRP A 283 8.92 3.08 -0.60
C TRP A 283 10.10 2.35 0.06
N HIS A 284 10.26 2.47 1.38
CA HIS A 284 11.27 1.70 2.11
C HIS A 284 11.01 0.20 1.99
N TRP A 285 9.75 -0.22 2.12
CA TRP A 285 9.38 -1.62 1.95
C TRP A 285 9.59 -2.13 0.52
N THR A 286 9.34 -1.33 -0.51
CA THR A 286 9.63 -1.72 -1.90
C THR A 286 11.14 -1.89 -2.13
N PHE A 287 11.97 -1.06 -1.50
CA PHE A 287 13.42 -1.27 -1.46
C PHE A 287 13.80 -2.55 -0.71
N MET A 288 13.16 -2.85 0.42
CA MET A 288 13.38 -4.13 1.10
C MET A 288 13.06 -5.30 0.16
N ASN A 289 11.95 -5.22 -0.59
CA ASN A 289 11.63 -6.23 -1.60
C ASN A 289 12.66 -6.33 -2.70
N LEU A 290 13.41 -5.28 -3.02
CA LEU A 290 14.51 -5.36 -3.98
C LEU A 290 15.73 -6.10 -3.39
N LEU A 291 15.97 -5.92 -2.10
CA LEU A 291 17.19 -6.35 -1.39
C LEU A 291 17.10 -7.72 -0.71
N VAL A 292 15.90 -8.23 -0.44
CA VAL A 292 15.69 -9.54 0.18
C VAL A 292 14.51 -10.27 -0.44
N ASP A 293 14.60 -11.60 -0.48
CA ASP A 293 13.47 -12.46 -0.80
C ASP A 293 12.58 -12.65 0.44
N LEU A 294 11.51 -11.84 0.53
CA LEU A 294 10.57 -11.90 1.65
C LEU A 294 9.82 -13.24 1.75
N ASP A 295 9.66 -13.98 0.64
CA ASP A 295 9.07 -15.33 0.65
C ASP A 295 9.93 -16.26 1.53
N LYS A 296 11.25 -16.22 1.34
CA LYS A 296 12.22 -16.99 2.14
C LYS A 296 12.28 -16.51 3.59
N ILE A 297 12.22 -15.21 3.84
CA ILE A 297 12.20 -14.68 5.22
C ILE A 297 10.98 -15.21 5.96
N GLU A 298 9.78 -15.11 5.39
CA GLU A 298 8.56 -15.62 6.02
C GLU A 298 8.54 -17.15 6.15
N SER A 299 9.07 -17.87 5.16
CA SER A 299 9.18 -19.34 5.23
C SER A 299 10.12 -19.76 6.38
N SER A 300 11.21 -19.03 6.61
CA SER A 300 12.19 -19.32 7.67
C SER A 300 11.64 -19.18 9.08
N ILE A 301 10.58 -18.39 9.27
CA ILE A 301 9.86 -18.22 10.55
C ILE A 301 8.60 -19.10 10.65
N GLY A 302 8.51 -20.13 9.81
CA GLY A 302 7.52 -21.20 9.96
C GLY A 302 6.24 -21.04 9.14
N ARG A 303 6.12 -20.06 8.23
CA ARG A 303 4.90 -19.88 7.40
C ARG A 303 4.50 -21.16 6.66
N ASP A 304 5.47 -21.89 6.10
CA ASP A 304 5.23 -23.09 5.28
C ASP A 304 5.47 -24.42 6.02
N GLY A 305 5.63 -24.36 7.33
CA GLY A 305 6.00 -25.52 8.16
C GLY A 305 7.50 -25.82 8.16
N PRO A 306 7.92 -26.83 8.95
CA PRO A 306 9.32 -27.01 9.35
C PRO A 306 10.24 -27.37 8.19
N GLU A 307 9.81 -28.24 7.26
CA GLU A 307 10.67 -28.69 6.15
C GLU A 307 11.11 -27.55 5.23
N ARG A 308 10.17 -26.68 4.83
CA ARG A 308 10.49 -25.50 4.02
C ARG A 308 11.23 -24.43 4.81
N GLY A 309 10.91 -24.28 6.10
CA GLY A 309 11.62 -23.37 6.99
C GLY A 309 13.13 -23.66 7.07
N TYR A 310 13.52 -24.92 7.19
CA TYR A 310 14.95 -25.30 7.19
C TYR A 310 15.67 -24.96 5.88
N GLN A 311 15.01 -25.15 4.73
CA GLN A 311 15.58 -24.79 3.43
C GLN A 311 15.72 -23.27 3.29
N ALA A 312 14.74 -22.51 3.76
CA ALA A 312 14.78 -21.06 3.75
C ALA A 312 15.87 -20.51 4.69
N LEU A 313 16.17 -21.21 5.79
CA LEU A 313 17.19 -20.79 6.75
C LEU A 313 18.61 -20.74 6.16
N GLU A 314 18.93 -21.63 5.22
CA GLU A 314 20.20 -21.58 4.48
C GLU A 314 20.35 -20.28 3.69
N TYR A 315 19.29 -19.88 2.98
CA TYR A 315 19.22 -18.60 2.29
C TYR A 315 19.37 -17.43 3.27
N VAL A 316 18.60 -17.43 4.37
CA VAL A 316 18.60 -16.33 5.34
C VAL A 316 19.97 -16.14 5.99
N THR A 317 20.64 -17.22 6.36
CA THR A 317 22.00 -17.18 6.95
C THR A 317 23.02 -16.60 5.98
N THR A 318 22.91 -16.98 4.70
CA THR A 318 23.77 -16.45 3.64
C THR A 318 23.49 -14.96 3.40
N TRP A 319 22.21 -14.60 3.21
CA TRP A 319 21.77 -13.23 2.99
C TRP A 319 22.19 -12.30 4.12
N ALA A 320 22.02 -12.70 5.39
CA ALA A 320 22.30 -11.86 6.55
C ALA A 320 23.77 -11.39 6.65
N SER A 321 24.69 -12.04 5.93
CA SER A 321 26.11 -11.67 5.85
C SER A 321 26.45 -10.77 4.65
N THR A 322 25.47 -10.37 3.84
CA THR A 322 25.67 -9.55 2.64
C THR A 322 25.54 -8.05 2.92
N LYS A 323 26.05 -7.22 2.00
CA LYS A 323 25.81 -5.77 2.02
C LYS A 323 24.33 -5.42 1.82
N ASP A 324 23.61 -6.21 1.03
CA ASP A 324 22.18 -5.98 0.79
C ASP A 324 21.33 -6.20 2.03
N ALA A 325 21.73 -7.12 2.93
CA ALA A 325 21.08 -7.26 4.22
C ALA A 325 21.26 -6.02 5.11
N ALA A 326 22.45 -5.42 5.13
CA ALA A 326 22.68 -4.17 5.85
C ALA A 326 21.88 -2.99 5.24
N ARG A 327 21.83 -2.89 3.90
CA ARG A 327 20.96 -1.93 3.19
C ARG A 327 19.50 -2.15 3.54
N CYS A 328 19.03 -3.39 3.51
CA CYS A 328 17.65 -3.76 3.81
C CYS A 328 17.29 -3.39 5.26
N MET A 329 18.20 -3.61 6.20
CA MET A 329 18.02 -3.22 7.61
C MET A 329 17.92 -1.69 7.78
N MET A 330 18.66 -0.90 6.99
CA MET A 330 18.45 0.56 6.96
C MET A 330 17.03 0.92 6.53
N HIS A 331 16.51 0.30 5.47
CA HIS A 331 15.13 0.56 5.03
C HIS A 331 14.11 0.14 6.09
N ALA A 332 14.28 -1.02 6.73
CA ALA A 332 13.43 -1.47 7.82
C ALA A 332 13.44 -0.48 9.01
N PHE A 333 14.61 0.02 9.39
CA PHE A 333 14.75 1.01 10.46
C PHE A 333 14.09 2.36 10.11
N MET A 334 14.31 2.85 8.90
CA MET A 334 13.72 4.12 8.45
C MET A 334 12.19 4.01 8.32
N LEU A 335 11.69 2.87 7.82
CA LEU A 335 10.27 2.54 7.82
C LEU A 335 9.70 2.61 9.24
N GLN A 336 10.33 1.94 10.21
CA GLN A 336 9.92 1.98 11.62
C GLN A 336 9.86 3.42 12.13
N LYS A 337 10.90 4.23 11.90
CA LYS A 337 10.96 5.63 12.36
C LYS A 337 9.85 6.50 11.77
N ARG A 338 9.48 6.27 10.52
CA ARG A 338 8.34 6.97 9.88
C ARG A 338 7.01 6.56 10.52
N LEU A 339 6.81 5.28 10.81
CA LEU A 339 5.58 4.79 11.44
C LEU A 339 5.46 5.20 12.92
N GLU A 340 6.57 5.33 13.64
CA GLU A 340 6.58 5.88 15.01
C GLU A 340 6.04 7.32 15.07
N ALA A 341 6.21 8.09 13.98
CA ALA A 341 5.74 9.47 13.88
C ALA A 341 4.25 9.61 13.53
N LEU A 342 3.55 8.51 13.21
CA LEU A 342 2.12 8.54 12.92
C LEU A 342 1.32 8.90 14.17
N LYS A 343 0.30 9.74 14.00
CA LYS A 343 -0.59 10.11 15.11
C LYS A 343 -1.42 8.91 15.51
N PHE A 344 -1.82 8.89 16.78
CA PHE A 344 -2.60 7.78 17.34
C PHE A 344 -3.97 7.60 16.67
N ASP A 345 -4.60 8.70 16.23
CA ASP A 345 -5.96 8.68 15.66
C ASP A 345 -5.99 8.46 14.13
N ASP A 346 -4.84 8.35 13.48
CA ASP A 346 -4.76 8.17 12.04
C ASP A 346 -5.12 6.73 11.67
N SER A 347 -5.92 6.57 10.62
CA SER A 347 -6.22 5.26 10.04
C SER A 347 -5.17 4.97 8.97
N PRO A 348 -4.23 4.03 9.20
CA PRO A 348 -3.14 3.83 8.26
C PRO A 348 -3.65 3.12 7.00
N ALA A 349 -2.94 3.33 5.89
CA ALA A 349 -3.24 2.71 4.62
C ALA A 349 -3.18 1.17 4.66
N ILE A 350 -3.81 0.53 3.68
CA ILE A 350 -4.07 -0.93 3.71
C ILE A 350 -2.80 -1.79 3.77
N HIS A 351 -1.69 -1.31 3.20
CA HIS A 351 -0.40 -2.00 3.16
C HIS A 351 0.37 -1.90 4.49
N VAL A 352 0.04 -0.92 5.34
CA VAL A 352 0.85 -0.57 6.51
C VAL A 352 1.08 -1.75 7.47
N PRO A 353 0.06 -2.59 7.80
CA PRO A 353 0.27 -3.79 8.60
C PRO A 353 1.31 -4.75 8.01
N ARG A 354 1.22 -5.02 6.70
CA ARG A 354 2.12 -5.93 5.98
C ARG A 354 3.55 -5.42 5.97
N ILE A 355 3.76 -4.14 5.67
CA ILE A 355 5.12 -3.59 5.61
C ILE A 355 5.77 -3.49 7.00
N THR A 356 4.97 -3.27 8.05
CA THR A 356 5.45 -3.27 9.44
C THR A 356 5.87 -4.67 9.87
N PHE A 357 5.07 -5.67 9.52
CA PHE A 357 5.41 -7.07 9.74
C PHE A 357 6.69 -7.47 9.01
N ALA A 358 6.82 -7.11 7.72
CA ALA A 358 8.03 -7.35 6.94
C ALA A 358 9.26 -6.72 7.59
N ALA A 359 9.17 -5.49 8.10
CA ALA A 359 10.27 -4.85 8.83
C ALA A 359 10.65 -5.62 10.10
N ALA A 360 9.66 -6.17 10.83
CA ALA A 360 9.91 -6.95 12.04
C ALA A 360 10.66 -8.24 11.74
N ILE A 361 10.18 -9.03 10.78
CA ILE A 361 10.77 -10.34 10.46
C ILE A 361 12.15 -10.19 9.80
N VAL A 362 12.36 -9.17 8.97
CA VAL A 362 13.67 -8.83 8.41
C VAL A 362 14.65 -8.45 9.52
N SER A 363 14.22 -7.62 10.47
CA SER A 363 15.03 -7.24 11.63
C SER A 363 15.39 -8.45 12.49
N TYR A 364 14.41 -9.32 12.78
CA TYR A 364 14.62 -10.56 13.52
C TYR A 364 15.67 -11.44 12.83
N CYS A 365 15.51 -11.74 11.54
CA CYS A 365 16.42 -12.59 10.79
C CYS A 365 17.84 -11.98 10.72
N PHE A 366 17.94 -10.67 10.46
CA PHE A 366 19.24 -9.99 10.40
C PHE A 366 19.98 -10.03 11.75
N ILE A 367 19.29 -9.76 12.85
CA ILE A 367 19.93 -9.75 14.18
C ILE A 367 20.29 -11.18 14.62
N THR A 368 19.47 -12.17 14.27
CA THR A 368 19.66 -13.57 14.69
C THR A 368 20.78 -14.26 13.91
N TYR A 369 20.87 -14.03 12.60
CA TYR A 369 21.76 -14.78 11.69
C TYR A 369 22.89 -13.95 11.07
N GLY A 370 22.94 -12.65 11.34
CA GLY A 370 24.03 -11.79 10.89
C GLY A 370 25.39 -12.18 11.49
N PRO A 371 26.51 -11.76 10.88
CA PRO A 371 27.87 -12.20 11.24
C PRO A 371 28.35 -11.78 12.64
N GLY A 372 27.54 -11.03 13.40
CA GLY A 372 27.91 -10.43 14.69
C GLY A 372 29.00 -9.36 14.57
N ASN A 373 29.20 -8.57 15.64
CA ASN A 373 30.44 -7.82 15.84
C ASN A 373 31.30 -8.60 16.82
N ASP A 374 32.26 -9.39 16.31
CA ASP A 374 33.34 -9.85 17.16
C ASP A 374 34.30 -8.67 17.36
N PRO A 375 34.51 -8.14 18.58
CA PRO A 375 35.44 -7.03 18.81
C PRO A 375 36.88 -7.31 18.32
N GLN A 376 37.23 -8.57 18.05
CA GLN A 376 38.53 -8.94 17.45
C GLN A 376 38.57 -8.83 15.91
N ASN A 377 37.43 -8.96 15.24
CA ASN A 377 37.31 -8.69 13.81
C ASN A 377 36.85 -7.24 13.66
N GLY A 378 37.76 -6.34 13.30
CA GLY A 378 37.45 -4.91 13.11
C GLY A 378 36.16 -4.70 12.31
N PRO A 379 35.48 -3.54 12.48
CA PRO A 379 34.12 -3.34 11.99
C PRO A 379 34.00 -3.83 10.55
N SER A 380 33.23 -4.88 10.34
CA SER A 380 32.87 -5.32 9.00
C SER A 380 32.15 -4.13 8.37
N ASN A 381 32.77 -3.51 7.36
CA ASN A 381 32.17 -2.42 6.58
C ASN A 381 31.04 -3.00 5.69
N LEU A 382 30.05 -3.61 6.33
CA LEU A 382 28.83 -4.14 5.70
C LEU A 382 27.98 -2.99 5.14
N PHE A 383 28.06 -1.81 5.76
CA PHE A 383 27.29 -0.66 5.35
C PHE A 383 27.95 0.09 4.20
N ASP A 384 27.32 0.03 3.02
CA ASP A 384 27.77 0.77 1.85
C ASP A 384 27.16 2.18 1.84
N THR A 385 27.91 3.17 2.31
CA THR A 385 27.48 4.58 2.28
C THR A 385 27.47 5.17 0.86
N THR A 386 27.93 4.43 -0.15
CA THR A 386 27.96 4.91 -1.55
C THR A 386 26.65 4.67 -2.29
N ALA A 387 25.77 3.81 -1.75
CA ALA A 387 24.46 3.51 -2.29
C ALA A 387 23.66 4.79 -2.61
N PRO A 388 23.03 4.88 -3.79
CA PRO A 388 22.42 6.11 -4.28
C PRO A 388 21.24 6.59 -3.42
N GLU A 389 20.47 5.67 -2.83
CA GLU A 389 19.34 5.94 -1.96
C GLU A 389 19.74 6.60 -0.64
N VAL A 390 20.94 6.31 -0.13
CA VAL A 390 21.49 6.93 1.10
C VAL A 390 21.66 8.43 0.90
N ARG A 391 22.08 8.85 -0.31
CA ARG A 391 22.29 10.26 -0.66
C ARG A 391 20.99 11.03 -0.68
N VAL A 392 19.94 10.43 -1.23
CA VAL A 392 18.61 11.05 -1.39
C VAL A 392 17.89 11.15 -0.05
N LEU A 393 18.10 10.19 0.85
CA LEU A 393 17.55 10.21 2.20
C LEU A 393 18.25 11.21 3.13
N GLY A 394 19.47 11.66 2.79
CA GLY A 394 20.26 12.56 3.61
C GLY A 394 20.56 12.00 5.01
N VAL A 395 20.65 10.66 5.13
CA VAL A 395 20.81 10.00 6.43
C VAL A 395 22.12 10.44 7.08
N ASP A 396 22.05 10.90 8.34
CA ASP A 396 23.25 11.18 9.12
C ASP A 396 24.05 9.88 9.28
N ILE A 397 25.33 9.91 8.90
CA ILE A 397 26.27 8.80 9.07
C ILE A 397 26.26 8.29 10.53
N LYS A 398 25.96 9.13 11.51
CA LYS A 398 25.79 8.73 12.92
C LYS A 398 24.57 7.85 13.17
N GLN A 399 23.45 8.05 12.46
CA GLN A 399 22.28 7.17 12.52
C GLN A 399 22.58 5.82 11.85
N LEU A 400 23.33 5.82 10.75
CA LEU A 400 23.80 4.58 10.11
C LEU A 400 24.80 3.82 11.00
N ALA A 401 25.62 4.55 11.77
CA ALA A 401 26.53 3.97 12.75
C ALA A 401 25.80 3.28 13.92
N TYR A 402 24.54 3.62 14.21
CA TYR A 402 23.72 2.86 15.15
C TYR A 402 23.34 1.49 14.55
N ILE A 403 23.00 1.43 13.26
CA ILE A 403 22.64 0.21 12.55
C ILE A 403 23.84 -0.73 12.39
N SER A 404 25.03 -0.19 12.09
CA SER A 404 26.27 -0.97 12.10
C SER A 404 26.71 -1.43 13.50
N ARG A 405 26.11 -0.86 14.54
CA ARG A 405 26.17 -1.31 15.93
C ARG A 405 24.92 -2.09 16.34
N LEU A 406 24.07 -2.59 15.44
CA LEU A 406 23.04 -3.57 15.80
C LEU A 406 23.55 -5.02 15.68
N THR A 407 24.76 -5.22 15.17
CA THR A 407 25.45 -6.52 15.03
C THR A 407 26.21 -6.88 16.32
N TRP A 408 25.82 -7.95 17.03
CA TRP A 408 26.40 -8.29 18.35
C TRP A 408 26.50 -9.81 18.56
N ASN A 409 27.24 -10.20 19.60
CA ASN A 409 27.38 -11.59 20.04
C ASN A 409 26.03 -12.20 20.53
N ARG A 410 25.98 -13.53 20.62
CA ARG A 410 24.78 -14.32 20.96
C ARG A 410 24.02 -13.88 22.23
N ASN A 411 24.66 -13.27 23.22
CA ASN A 411 24.00 -12.89 24.48
C ASN A 411 23.34 -11.51 24.41
N ALA A 412 23.96 -10.53 23.73
CA ALA A 412 23.38 -9.20 23.52
C ALA A 412 22.29 -9.17 22.44
N ALA A 413 22.30 -10.15 21.52
CA ALA A 413 21.28 -10.35 20.49
C ALA A 413 19.85 -10.40 21.07
N SER A 414 19.65 -11.00 22.24
CA SER A 414 18.33 -11.12 22.88
C SER A 414 17.69 -9.76 23.22
N SER A 415 18.44 -8.84 23.84
CA SER A 415 17.91 -7.56 24.32
C SER A 415 17.59 -6.55 23.21
N VAL A 416 18.42 -6.50 22.16
CA VAL A 416 18.23 -5.59 21.02
C VAL A 416 17.17 -6.11 20.06
N THR A 417 17.14 -7.44 19.83
CA THR A 417 16.04 -8.10 19.11
C THR A 417 14.72 -7.81 19.82
N ALA A 418 14.68 -8.01 21.14
CA ALA A 418 13.50 -7.68 21.93
C ALA A 418 13.12 -6.19 21.80
N ALA A 419 14.07 -5.25 21.87
CA ALA A 419 13.74 -3.82 21.76
C ALA A 419 13.14 -3.43 20.40
N THR A 420 13.79 -3.81 19.29
CA THR A 420 13.30 -3.49 17.93
C THR A 420 11.98 -4.17 17.64
N LEU A 421 11.85 -5.46 17.96
CA LEU A 421 10.62 -6.20 17.76
C LEU A 421 9.49 -5.72 18.67
N CYS A 422 9.76 -5.34 19.92
CA CYS A 422 8.75 -4.75 20.80
C CYS A 422 8.19 -3.44 20.23
N VAL A 423 9.04 -2.60 19.63
CA VAL A 423 8.57 -1.36 18.98
C VAL A 423 7.67 -1.69 17.79
N LEU A 424 8.09 -2.59 16.89
CA LEU A 424 7.30 -2.97 15.72
C LEU A 424 6.02 -3.72 16.09
N ASN A 425 6.06 -4.57 17.11
CA ASN A 425 4.89 -5.21 17.69
C ASN A 425 3.91 -4.17 18.26
N GLY A 426 4.41 -3.21 19.05
CA GLY A 426 3.59 -2.12 19.58
C GLY A 426 2.98 -1.24 18.48
N LEU A 427 3.69 -1.02 17.37
CA LEU A 427 3.13 -0.35 16.20
C LEU A 427 1.99 -1.15 15.57
N LEU A 428 2.13 -2.47 15.40
CA LEU A 428 1.07 -3.35 14.90
C LEU A 428 -0.15 -3.35 15.84
N GLU A 429 0.06 -3.42 17.15
CA GLU A 429 -1.02 -3.37 18.15
C GLU A 429 -1.76 -2.04 18.17
N ARG A 430 -1.06 -0.92 17.90
CA ARG A 430 -1.69 0.41 17.75
C ARG A 430 -2.66 0.47 16.57
N MET A 431 -2.48 -0.36 15.54
CA MET A 431 -3.35 -0.42 14.36
C MET A 431 -4.58 -1.31 14.59
N ASN A 432 -5.19 -1.22 15.78
CA ASN A 432 -6.25 -2.13 16.25
C ASN A 432 -7.54 -2.16 15.39
N VAL A 433 -7.72 -1.18 14.50
CA VAL A 433 -8.81 -1.16 13.52
C VAL A 433 -8.64 -2.28 12.49
N TRP A 434 -7.40 -2.70 12.26
CA TRP A 434 -7.02 -3.75 11.32
C TRP A 434 -6.72 -5.04 12.07
N GLY A 435 -7.63 -6.01 12.01
CA GLY A 435 -7.42 -7.34 12.57
C GLY A 435 -6.22 -8.06 11.96
N LEU A 436 -5.83 -7.74 10.72
CA LEU A 436 -4.60 -8.24 10.11
C LEU A 436 -3.34 -7.80 10.89
N ALA A 437 -3.31 -6.56 11.37
CA ALA A 437 -2.20 -6.07 12.19
C ALA A 437 -2.09 -6.86 13.50
N SER A 438 -3.22 -7.18 14.13
CA SER A 438 -3.23 -8.05 15.32
C SER A 438 -2.69 -9.45 15.03
N ARG A 439 -3.01 -10.04 13.87
CA ARG A 439 -2.43 -11.34 13.48
C ARG A 439 -0.92 -11.29 13.30
N PHE A 440 -0.42 -10.22 12.69
CA PHE A 440 1.02 -10.02 12.57
C PHE A 440 1.69 -9.76 13.93
N ALA A 441 1.05 -8.99 14.82
CA ALA A 441 1.52 -8.79 16.18
C ALA A 441 1.65 -10.12 16.93
N ASP A 442 0.65 -11.00 16.85
CA ASP A 442 0.70 -12.34 17.47
C ASP A 442 1.93 -13.15 16.99
N ILE A 443 2.31 -13.04 15.72
CA ILE A 443 3.49 -13.72 15.17
C ILE A 443 4.78 -13.07 15.68
N VAL A 444 4.86 -11.73 15.70
CA VAL A 444 6.03 -11.00 16.21
C VAL A 444 6.24 -11.26 17.70
N ALA A 445 5.16 -11.35 18.49
CA ALA A 445 5.24 -11.72 19.90
C ALA A 445 5.90 -13.09 20.12
N ARG A 446 5.53 -14.10 19.33
CA ARG A 446 6.19 -15.43 19.39
C ARG A 446 7.68 -15.39 19.04
N LEU A 447 8.06 -14.52 18.09
CA LEU A 447 9.48 -14.29 17.76
C LEU A 447 10.24 -13.65 18.93
N ILE A 448 9.60 -12.75 19.69
CA ILE A 448 10.18 -12.14 20.91
C ILE A 448 10.37 -13.21 22.00
N ASP A 449 9.40 -14.09 22.17
CA ASP A 449 9.41 -15.15 23.20
C ASP A 449 10.30 -16.36 22.82
N GLY A 450 10.75 -16.44 21.56
CA GLY A 450 11.58 -17.54 21.04
C GLY A 450 10.80 -18.82 20.75
N GLU A 451 9.50 -18.73 20.46
CA GLU A 451 8.57 -19.85 20.29
C GLU A 451 8.34 -20.25 18.82
N VAL A 452 9.35 -20.13 17.94
CA VAL A 452 9.19 -20.31 16.47
C VAL A 452 9.77 -21.61 15.96
#